data_AF-A0A813F5T5-F1
#
_entry.id   AF-A0A813F5T5-F1
#
_cell.length_a   1.000
_cell.length_b   1.000
_cell.length_c   1.000
_cell.angle_alpha   90.00
_cell.angle_beta   90.00
_cell.angle_gamma   90.00
#
_symmetry.space_group_name_H-M   'P 1'
#
loop_
_entity.id
_entity.type
_entity.pdbx_description
1 polymer ?
#
loop_
_entity_poly.entity_id
_entity_poly.type
_entity_poly.pdbx_seq_one_letter_code
_entity_poly.pdbx_strand_id
1 'polypeptide(L)'
;MDLFRYATIRDFTDERVVMCCEELEEAENDIFGLATSFLLVQVARYCITGVLPNAEGEERPFHPHGMTSAFLLIGMGAVCLVLGILLAFVPIGNKKLKHVSETMQNTLGMVFAWAVLVGARMVSREWAPLVQLVGDYATMRRLTIALTLSTCAITVIGALDLISDRLSGRDAKQLARVLQNMINVLSILIGLSWEACFESGVAELAQVSGDPERTTLLLSVGTIMVVVPAWRKHILERVQVLNRKFSERREALQTHGLEEDAEEEDKASPRQETEGSSRPLIQGKTKI
;
A
#
# COMPACT_ATOMS: atom_id res chain seq x y z
N MET A 1 32.63 13.66 -16.09
CA MET A 1 31.25 13.17 -15.81
C MET A 1 30.88 11.94 -16.66
N ASP A 2 31.79 11.39 -17.48
CA ASP A 2 31.48 10.22 -18.32
C ASP A 2 31.74 8.84 -17.66
N LEU A 3 32.34 8.81 -16.46
CA LEU A 3 32.60 7.55 -15.73
C LEU A 3 31.30 6.89 -15.23
N PHE A 4 30.28 7.70 -14.91
CA PHE A 4 28.95 7.21 -14.51
C PHE A 4 28.07 6.78 -15.70
N ARG A 5 28.52 6.98 -16.95
CA ARG A 5 27.77 6.55 -18.14
C ARG A 5 28.23 5.21 -18.68
N TYR A 6 29.50 4.84 -18.44
CA TYR A 6 30.07 3.59 -18.95
C TYR A 6 29.98 2.40 -18.00
N ALA A 7 29.79 2.62 -16.69
CA ALA A 7 29.58 1.54 -15.72
C ALA A 7 28.13 1.03 -15.67
N THR A 8 27.16 1.80 -16.18
CA THR A 8 25.73 1.61 -15.89
C THR A 8 25.00 0.72 -16.90
N ILE A 9 25.68 0.21 -17.93
CA ILE A 9 25.00 -0.52 -19.03
C ILE A 9 25.45 -1.99 -19.12
N ARG A 10 26.54 -2.41 -18.47
CA ARG A 10 27.13 -3.73 -18.75
C ARG A 10 26.72 -4.87 -17.81
N ASP A 11 25.98 -4.61 -16.74
CA ASP A 11 25.56 -5.66 -15.81
C ASP A 11 24.11 -5.51 -15.35
N PHE A 12 23.18 -5.49 -16.32
CA PHE A 12 21.75 -5.74 -16.04
C PHE A 12 21.48 -7.14 -15.44
N THR A 13 22.53 -7.96 -15.28
CA THR A 13 22.53 -9.23 -14.56
C THR A 13 22.86 -9.10 -13.07
N ASP A 14 23.29 -7.93 -12.57
CA ASP A 14 23.47 -7.73 -11.13
C ASP A 14 22.09 -7.63 -10.45
N GLU A 15 21.79 -8.61 -9.61
CA GLU A 15 20.56 -8.72 -8.81
C GLU A 15 20.25 -7.41 -8.04
N ARG A 16 21.29 -6.68 -7.61
CA ARG A 16 21.14 -5.40 -6.90
C ARG A 16 20.58 -4.30 -7.79
N VAL A 17 20.98 -4.29 -9.06
CA VAL A 17 20.51 -3.30 -10.04
C VAL A 17 19.05 -3.59 -10.37
N VAL A 18 18.69 -4.86 -10.56
CA VAL A 18 17.30 -5.27 -10.81
C VAL A 18 16.40 -4.85 -9.65
N MET A 19 16.78 -5.19 -8.41
CA MET A 19 16.05 -4.79 -7.21
C MET A 19 15.93 -3.26 -7.09
N CYS A 20 17.01 -2.52 -7.35
CA CYS A 20 16.97 -1.06 -7.30
C CYS A 20 16.02 -0.47 -8.36
N CYS A 21 15.96 -1.06 -9.56
CA CYS A 21 15.05 -0.63 -10.61
C CYS A 21 13.59 -0.91 -10.26
N GLU A 22 13.29 -2.08 -9.70
CA GLU A 22 11.93 -2.45 -9.25
C GLU A 22 11.42 -1.51 -8.16
N GLU A 23 12.24 -1.25 -7.14
CA GLU A 23 11.91 -0.32 -6.04
C GLU A 23 11.75 1.13 -6.54
N LEU A 24 12.55 1.55 -7.52
CA LEU A 24 12.42 2.87 -8.12
C LEU A 24 11.10 3.01 -8.88
N GLU A 25 10.71 1.98 -9.63
CA GLU A 25 9.44 1.97 -10.38
C GLU A 25 8.23 2.00 -9.42
N GLU A 26 8.28 1.24 -8.31
CA GLU A 26 7.24 1.29 -7.28
C GLU A 26 7.16 2.67 -6.62
N ALA A 27 8.30 3.25 -6.24
CA ALA A 27 8.37 4.58 -5.66
C ALA A 27 7.85 5.67 -6.62
N GLU A 28 8.15 5.58 -7.91
CA GLU A 28 7.64 6.50 -8.93
C GLU A 28 6.11 6.42 -9.04
N ASN A 29 5.57 5.19 -9.10
CA ASN A 29 4.13 4.96 -9.13
C ASN A 29 3.42 5.51 -7.88
N ASP A 30 4.03 5.36 -6.71
CA ASP A 30 3.51 5.88 -5.45
C ASP A 30 3.51 7.40 -5.40
N ILE A 31 4.61 8.05 -5.81
CA ILE A 31 4.69 9.52 -5.87
C ILE A 31 3.64 10.06 -6.84
N PHE A 32 3.49 9.43 -8.01
CA PHE A 32 2.48 9.82 -8.99
C PHE A 32 1.06 9.65 -8.45
N GLY A 33 0.78 8.51 -7.79
CA GLY A 33 -0.49 8.26 -7.13
C GLY A 33 -0.80 9.28 -6.04
N LEU A 34 0.21 9.64 -5.23
CA LEU A 34 0.07 10.59 -4.12
C LEU A 34 -0.22 12.00 -4.63
N ALA A 35 0.53 12.47 -5.63
CA ALA A 35 0.30 13.79 -6.23
C ALA A 35 -1.06 13.88 -6.92
N THR A 36 -1.41 12.87 -7.72
CA THR A 36 -2.67 12.84 -8.48
C THR A 36 -3.88 12.76 -7.53
N SER A 37 -3.83 11.86 -6.53
CA SER A 37 -4.91 11.70 -5.56
C SER A 37 -5.11 12.95 -4.70
N PHE A 38 -4.03 13.61 -4.27
CA PHE A 38 -4.10 14.87 -3.53
C PHE A 38 -4.83 15.94 -4.35
N LEU A 39 -4.43 16.16 -5.61
CA LEU A 39 -5.06 17.15 -6.48
C LEU A 39 -6.54 16.82 -6.75
N LEU A 40 -6.88 15.55 -6.98
CA LEU A 40 -8.26 15.12 -7.15
C LEU A 40 -9.12 15.45 -5.91
N VAL A 41 -8.60 15.19 -4.71
CA VAL A 41 -9.31 15.54 -3.48
C VAL A 41 -9.42 17.05 -3.28
N GLN A 42 -8.42 17.85 -3.65
CA GLN A 42 -8.53 19.31 -3.57
C GLN A 42 -9.58 19.86 -4.56
N VAL A 43 -9.63 19.33 -5.78
CA VAL A 43 -10.67 19.70 -6.76
C VAL A 43 -12.04 19.32 -6.24
N ALA A 44 -12.23 18.09 -5.75
CA ALA A 44 -13.48 17.64 -5.18
C ALA A 44 -13.91 18.49 -3.97
N ARG A 45 -12.98 18.79 -3.07
CA ARG A 45 -13.21 19.67 -1.93
C ARG A 45 -13.67 21.05 -2.39
N TYR A 46 -12.97 21.67 -3.34
CA TYR A 46 -13.34 22.98 -3.87
C TYR A 46 -14.76 22.97 -4.47
N CYS A 47 -15.12 21.91 -5.19
CA CYS A 47 -16.49 21.75 -5.72
C CYS A 47 -17.55 21.64 -4.62
N ILE A 48 -17.22 21.06 -3.45
CA ILE A 48 -18.14 20.89 -2.32
C ILE A 48 -18.24 22.15 -1.46
N THR A 49 -17.10 22.75 -1.12
CA THR A 49 -17.03 23.88 -0.16
C THR A 49 -17.04 25.26 -0.81
N GLY A 50 -16.70 25.35 -2.09
CA GLY A 50 -16.49 26.63 -2.80
C GLY A 50 -15.24 27.41 -2.36
N VAL A 51 -14.42 26.87 -1.44
CA VAL A 51 -13.21 27.53 -0.93
C VAL A 51 -11.98 26.74 -1.36
N LEU A 52 -11.06 27.43 -2.04
CA LEU A 52 -9.83 26.82 -2.52
C LEU A 52 -8.85 26.62 -1.35
N PRO A 53 -8.38 25.40 -1.10
CA PRO A 53 -7.38 25.13 -0.07
C PRO A 53 -5.99 25.63 -0.49
N ASN A 54 -5.11 25.85 0.49
CA ASN A 54 -3.72 26.21 0.25
C ASN A 54 -2.90 24.99 -0.24
N ALA A 55 -1.59 25.19 -0.48
CA ALA A 55 -0.68 24.13 -0.93
C ALA A 55 -0.59 22.92 0.04
N GLU A 56 -0.87 23.13 1.33
CA GLU A 56 -0.88 22.09 2.37
C GLU A 56 -2.25 21.39 2.50
N GLY A 57 -3.24 21.80 1.70
CA GLY A 57 -4.61 21.32 1.84
C GLY A 57 -5.33 21.90 3.07
N GLU A 58 -4.85 23.00 3.63
CA GLU A 58 -5.49 23.75 4.71
C GLU A 58 -6.31 24.91 4.18
N GLU A 59 -7.24 25.37 5.02
CA GLU A 59 -8.06 26.54 4.73
C GLU A 59 -7.82 27.58 5.82
N ARG A 60 -7.34 28.74 5.39
CA ARG A 60 -7.00 29.89 6.24
C ARG A 60 -7.56 31.17 5.57
N PRO A 61 -8.46 31.93 6.22
CA PRO A 61 -9.10 31.67 7.52
C PRO A 61 -10.09 30.49 7.48
N PHE A 62 -10.46 29.97 8.65
CA PHE A 62 -11.45 28.89 8.75
C PHE A 62 -12.84 29.38 8.36
N HIS A 63 -13.50 28.66 7.44
CA HIS A 63 -14.92 28.81 7.16
C HIS A 63 -15.66 27.56 7.63
N PRO A 64 -16.79 27.70 8.36
CA PRO A 64 -17.62 26.57 8.73
C PRO A 64 -18.35 26.04 7.49
N HIS A 65 -18.17 24.76 7.17
CA HIS A 65 -18.72 24.12 5.96
C HIS A 65 -19.89 23.19 6.24
N GLY A 66 -20.23 22.98 7.51
CA GLY A 66 -21.25 22.04 7.95
C GLY A 66 -20.76 20.59 7.83
N MET A 67 -21.25 19.74 8.73
CA MET A 67 -20.86 18.32 8.76
C MET A 67 -21.20 17.59 7.46
N THR A 68 -22.22 18.04 6.73
CA THR A 68 -22.61 17.49 5.43
C THR A 68 -21.47 17.50 4.43
N SER A 69 -20.72 18.60 4.34
CA SER A 69 -19.58 18.73 3.42
C SER A 69 -18.48 17.72 3.74
N ALA A 70 -18.21 17.51 5.03
CA ALA A 70 -17.26 16.52 5.51
C ALA A 70 -17.69 15.09 5.16
N PHE A 71 -18.94 14.73 5.42
CA PHE A 71 -19.47 13.40 5.12
C PHE A 71 -19.58 13.13 3.61
N LEU A 72 -19.90 14.14 2.80
CA LEU A 72 -19.90 14.02 1.33
C LEU A 72 -18.50 13.71 0.80
N LEU A 73 -17.47 14.39 1.32
CA LEU A 73 -16.09 14.14 0.93
C LEU A 73 -15.64 12.73 1.32
N ILE A 74 -15.91 12.30 2.57
CA ILE A 74 -15.63 10.93 3.04
C ILE A 74 -16.39 9.91 2.18
N GLY A 75 -17.66 10.17 1.87
CA GLY A 75 -18.49 9.31 1.03
C GLY A 75 -17.92 9.13 -0.37
N MET A 76 -17.46 10.22 -1.00
CA MET A 76 -16.76 10.16 -2.30
C MET A 76 -15.49 9.31 -2.21
N GLY A 77 -14.69 9.49 -1.16
CA GLY A 77 -13.53 8.65 -0.90
C GLY A 77 -13.91 7.17 -0.78
N ALA A 78 -14.96 6.85 -0.03
CA ALA A 78 -15.44 5.48 0.14
C ALA A 78 -15.91 4.86 -1.18
N VAL A 79 -16.57 5.64 -2.06
CA VAL A 79 -16.92 5.20 -3.41
C VAL A 79 -15.65 4.89 -4.22
N CYS A 80 -14.63 5.75 -4.17
CA CYS A 80 -13.35 5.49 -4.86
C CYS A 80 -12.68 4.19 -4.36
N LEU A 81 -12.70 3.95 -3.05
CA LEU A 81 -12.16 2.71 -2.46
C LEU A 81 -12.92 1.48 -2.97
N VAL A 82 -14.26 1.51 -2.97
CA VAL A 82 -15.08 0.41 -3.49
C VAL A 82 -14.79 0.16 -4.97
N LEU A 83 -14.66 1.23 -5.78
CA LEU A 83 -14.28 1.10 -7.19
C LEU A 83 -12.89 0.48 -7.34
N GLY A 84 -11.92 0.87 -6.53
CA GLY A 84 -10.58 0.25 -6.50
C GLY A 84 -10.63 -1.24 -6.17
N ILE A 85 -11.45 -1.63 -5.18
CA ILE A 85 -11.67 -3.04 -4.82
C ILE A 85 -12.30 -3.79 -5.99
N LEU A 86 -13.35 -3.24 -6.63
CA LEU A 86 -14.00 -3.87 -7.78
C LEU A 86 -13.05 -4.05 -8.96
N LEU A 87 -12.17 -3.07 -9.22
CA LEU A 87 -11.13 -3.17 -10.25
C LEU A 87 -10.16 -4.33 -10.00
N ALA A 88 -9.90 -4.69 -8.75
CA ALA A 88 -9.04 -5.83 -8.40
C ALA A 88 -9.62 -7.19 -8.82
N PHE A 89 -10.94 -7.27 -9.00
CA PHE A 89 -11.63 -8.49 -9.44
C PHE A 89 -11.75 -8.61 -10.97
N VAL A 90 -11.40 -7.58 -11.73
CA VAL A 90 -11.49 -7.62 -13.20
C VAL A 90 -10.33 -8.44 -13.76
N PRO A 91 -10.58 -9.55 -14.50
CA PRO A 91 -9.52 -10.33 -15.12
C PRO A 91 -8.94 -9.58 -16.32
N ILE A 92 -7.70 -9.10 -16.19
CA ILE A 92 -7.00 -8.37 -17.25
C ILE A 92 -5.95 -9.27 -17.89
N GLY A 93 -6.17 -9.65 -19.16
CA GLY A 93 -5.25 -10.53 -19.91
C GLY A 93 -3.98 -9.84 -20.42
N ASN A 94 -3.95 -8.51 -20.53
CA ASN A 94 -2.81 -7.75 -21.04
C ASN A 94 -1.94 -7.22 -19.89
N LYS A 95 -0.63 -7.55 -19.91
CA LYS A 95 0.35 -7.09 -18.91
C LYS A 95 0.35 -5.57 -18.73
N LYS A 96 0.28 -4.78 -19.80
CA LYS A 96 0.27 -3.32 -19.72
C LYS A 96 -0.98 -2.79 -19.00
N LEU A 97 -2.14 -3.35 -19.34
CA LEU A 97 -3.41 -2.97 -18.70
C LEU A 97 -3.44 -3.40 -17.22
N LYS A 98 -2.76 -4.50 -16.87
CA LYS A 98 -2.63 -4.95 -15.48
C LYS A 98 -1.88 -3.91 -14.65
N HIS A 99 -0.72 -3.45 -15.11
CA HIS A 99 0.03 -2.38 -14.42
C HIS A 99 -0.79 -1.10 -14.28
N VAL A 100 -1.44 -0.65 -15.37
CA VAL A 100 -2.31 0.55 -15.30
C VAL A 100 -3.45 0.37 -14.29
N SER A 101 -4.05 -0.81 -14.21
CA SER A 101 -5.09 -1.11 -13.21
C SER A 101 -4.54 -1.08 -11.79
N GLU A 102 -3.35 -1.63 -11.55
CA GLU A 102 -2.68 -1.61 -10.25
C GLU A 102 -2.38 -0.16 -9.80
N THR A 103 -1.82 0.67 -10.69
CA THR A 103 -1.58 2.11 -10.43
C THR A 103 -2.89 2.86 -10.16
N MET A 104 -3.95 2.56 -10.92
CA MET A 104 -5.27 3.18 -10.72
C MET A 104 -5.88 2.78 -9.36
N GLN A 105 -5.77 1.51 -8.97
CA GLN A 105 -6.22 1.02 -7.67
C GLN A 105 -5.49 1.73 -6.52
N ASN A 106 -4.16 1.86 -6.63
CA ASN A 106 -3.36 2.58 -5.64
C ASN A 106 -3.80 4.05 -5.53
N THR A 107 -3.97 4.71 -6.68
CA THR A 107 -4.43 6.11 -6.74
C THR A 107 -5.81 6.30 -6.10
N LEU A 108 -6.77 5.41 -6.40
CA LEU A 108 -8.12 5.44 -5.80
C LEU A 108 -8.08 5.20 -4.29
N GLY A 109 -7.21 4.31 -3.83
CA GLY A 109 -6.93 4.09 -2.42
C GLY A 109 -6.39 5.34 -1.73
N MET A 110 -5.41 6.02 -2.34
CA MET A 110 -4.88 7.29 -1.81
C MET A 110 -5.93 8.41 -1.82
N VAL A 111 -6.82 8.47 -2.83
CA VAL A 111 -7.97 9.40 -2.84
C VAL A 111 -8.85 9.17 -1.61
N PHE A 112 -9.15 7.92 -1.28
CA PHE A 112 -9.88 7.58 -0.06
C PHE A 112 -9.16 8.07 1.20
N ALA A 113 -7.84 7.81 1.32
CA ALA A 113 -7.06 8.27 2.47
C ALA A 113 -7.12 9.80 2.63
N TRP A 114 -6.86 10.55 1.55
CA TRP A 114 -6.96 12.02 1.58
C TRP A 114 -8.36 12.52 1.93
N ALA A 115 -9.41 11.91 1.36
CA ALA A 115 -10.79 12.27 1.65
C ALA A 115 -11.17 12.03 3.12
N VAL A 116 -10.76 10.89 3.70
CA VAL A 116 -10.95 10.58 5.12
C VAL A 116 -10.19 11.55 6.01
N LEU A 117 -8.93 11.85 5.68
CA LEU A 117 -8.11 12.79 6.46
C LEU A 117 -8.71 14.20 6.47
N VAL A 118 -9.09 14.72 5.30
CA VAL A 118 -9.70 16.05 5.18
C VAL A 118 -11.08 16.08 5.86
N GLY A 119 -11.90 15.06 5.64
CA GLY A 119 -13.21 14.94 6.30
C GLY A 119 -13.10 14.86 7.81
N ALA A 120 -12.16 14.07 8.35
CA ALA A 120 -11.88 13.97 9.78
C ALA A 120 -11.45 15.33 10.36
N ARG A 121 -10.62 16.09 9.63
CA ARG A 121 -10.25 17.47 10.02
C ARG A 121 -11.46 18.38 10.08
N MET A 122 -12.35 18.33 9.09
CA MET A 122 -13.60 19.12 9.10
C MET A 122 -14.49 18.74 10.29
N VAL A 123 -14.74 17.45 10.51
CA VAL A 123 -15.53 16.96 11.66
C VAL A 123 -14.92 17.42 12.99
N SER A 124 -13.59 17.32 13.14
CA SER A 124 -12.91 17.71 14.38
C SER A 124 -13.07 19.19 14.73
N ARG A 125 -13.26 20.05 13.71
CA ARG A 125 -13.43 21.50 13.89
C ARG A 125 -14.86 21.87 14.24
N GLU A 126 -15.84 21.11 13.75
CA GLU A 126 -17.26 21.42 13.95
C GLU A 126 -17.92 20.64 15.10
N TRP A 127 -17.31 19.55 15.56
CA TRP A 127 -17.88 18.71 16.61
C TRP A 127 -17.70 19.36 17.99
N ALA A 128 -18.74 20.07 18.45
CA ALA A 128 -18.72 20.85 19.70
C ALA A 128 -18.21 20.09 20.95
N PRO A 129 -18.58 18.82 21.22
CA PRO A 129 -18.03 18.07 22.34
C PRO A 129 -16.51 17.91 22.28
N LEU A 130 -15.97 17.70 21.08
CA LEU A 130 -14.52 17.57 20.89
C LEU A 130 -13.81 18.90 21.11
N VAL A 131 -14.38 19.99 20.60
CA VAL A 131 -13.86 21.34 20.80
C VAL A 131 -13.87 21.71 22.29
N GLN A 132 -14.91 21.34 23.03
CA GLN A 132 -14.99 21.55 24.48
C GLN A 132 -13.96 20.72 25.26
N LEU A 133 -13.70 19.49 24.82
CA LEU A 133 -12.77 18.58 25.49
C LEU A 133 -11.30 18.93 25.25
N VAL A 134 -10.94 19.24 24.00
CA VAL A 134 -9.56 19.44 23.56
C VAL A 134 -9.13 20.91 23.64
N GLY A 135 -10.10 21.84 23.64
CA GLY A 135 -9.87 23.27 23.55
C GLY A 135 -9.58 23.73 22.12
N ASP A 136 -9.17 25.00 21.99
CA ASP A 136 -8.92 25.62 20.67
C ASP A 136 -7.49 25.43 20.14
N TYR A 137 -6.69 24.59 20.79
CA TYR A 137 -5.31 24.33 20.38
C TYR A 137 -5.27 23.51 19.08
N ALA A 138 -4.74 24.11 18.02
CA ALA A 138 -4.66 23.48 16.70
C ALA A 138 -3.86 22.17 16.72
N THR A 139 -2.71 22.13 17.41
CA THR A 139 -1.90 20.91 17.53
C THR A 139 -2.60 19.79 18.29
N MET A 140 -3.30 20.09 19.39
CA MET A 140 -4.02 19.05 20.14
C MET A 140 -5.16 18.42 19.33
N ARG A 141 -5.86 19.20 18.50
CA ARG A 141 -6.84 18.63 17.56
C ARG A 141 -6.19 17.70 16.53
N ARG A 142 -5.05 18.08 15.94
CA ARG A 142 -4.32 17.23 14.98
C ARG A 142 -3.84 15.94 15.62
N LEU A 143 -3.31 16.01 16.84
CA LEU A 143 -2.92 14.84 17.62
C LEU A 143 -4.11 13.92 17.89
N THR A 144 -5.25 14.49 18.25
CA THR A 144 -6.49 13.72 18.49
C THR A 144 -6.93 12.99 17.23
N ILE A 145 -6.92 13.66 16.06
CA ILE A 145 -7.23 13.02 14.77
C ILE A 145 -6.26 11.88 14.47
N ALA A 146 -4.96 12.09 14.62
CA ALA A 146 -3.95 11.06 14.34
C ALA A 146 -4.15 9.81 15.21
N LEU A 147 -4.45 10.00 16.50
CA LEU A 147 -4.75 8.91 17.43
C LEU A 147 -6.06 8.19 17.09
N THR A 148 -7.13 8.94 16.78
CA THR A 148 -8.42 8.36 16.38
C THR A 148 -8.29 7.56 15.09
N LEU A 149 -7.68 8.14 14.04
CA LEU A 149 -7.48 7.44 12.77
C LEU A 149 -6.60 6.20 12.92
N SER A 150 -5.54 6.26 13.74
CA SER A 150 -4.72 5.08 14.05
C SER A 150 -5.54 3.98 14.72
N THR A 151 -6.37 4.34 15.70
CA THR A 151 -7.21 3.38 16.42
C THR A 151 -8.26 2.75 15.48
N CYS A 152 -8.91 3.56 14.65
CA CYS A 152 -9.88 3.10 13.66
C CYS A 152 -9.22 2.18 12.62
N ALA A 153 -8.06 2.56 12.07
CA ALA A 153 -7.33 1.77 11.10
C ALA A 153 -6.89 0.41 11.67
N ILE A 154 -6.34 0.37 12.90
CA ILE A 154 -5.97 -0.90 13.56
C ILE A 154 -7.21 -1.78 13.75
N THR A 155 -8.35 -1.20 14.14
CA THR A 155 -9.61 -1.94 14.30
C THR A 155 -10.09 -2.52 12.97
N VAL A 156 -10.01 -1.74 11.88
CA VAL A 156 -10.37 -2.21 10.54
C VAL A 156 -9.43 -3.30 10.06
N ILE A 157 -8.11 -3.14 10.23
CA ILE A 157 -7.12 -4.16 9.86
C ILE A 157 -7.39 -5.46 10.63
N GLY A 158 -7.66 -5.40 11.95
CA GLY A 158 -8.00 -6.58 12.73
C GLY A 158 -9.32 -7.24 12.29
N ALA A 159 -10.34 -6.45 11.94
CA ALA A 159 -11.58 -6.99 11.40
C ALA A 159 -11.39 -7.67 10.05
N LEU A 160 -10.55 -7.09 9.18
CA LEU A 160 -10.21 -7.65 7.88
C LEU A 160 -9.39 -8.94 8.01
N ASP A 161 -8.47 -9.00 8.97
CA ASP A 161 -7.68 -10.21 9.28
C ASP A 161 -8.59 -11.37 9.73
N LEU A 162 -9.54 -11.08 10.63
CA LEU A 162 -10.55 -12.05 11.06
C LEU A 162 -11.44 -12.55 9.91
N ILE A 163 -11.73 -11.71 8.92
CA ILE A 163 -12.48 -12.11 7.72
C ILE A 163 -11.60 -12.99 6.82
N SER A 164 -10.33 -12.63 6.67
CA SER A 164 -9.34 -13.40 5.89
C SER A 164 -9.20 -14.83 6.42
N ASP A 165 -9.06 -14.99 7.73
CA ASP A 165 -8.89 -16.30 8.38
C ASP A 165 -10.09 -17.23 8.17
N ARG A 166 -11.29 -16.67 8.02
CA ARG A 166 -12.52 -17.45 7.80
C ARG A 166 -12.73 -17.89 6.35
N LEU A 167 -12.07 -17.23 5.39
CA LEU A 167 -12.24 -17.50 3.97
C LEU A 167 -11.10 -18.37 3.45
N SER A 168 -11.22 -19.69 3.65
CA SER A 168 -10.32 -20.68 3.05
C SER A 168 -10.80 -21.10 1.66
N GLY A 169 -9.92 -21.07 0.65
CA GLY A 169 -10.22 -21.56 -0.70
C GLY A 169 -9.59 -20.74 -1.84
N ARG A 170 -10.12 -20.91 -3.06
CA ARG A 170 -9.63 -20.25 -4.29
C ARG A 170 -9.72 -18.71 -4.21
N ASP A 171 -10.69 -18.20 -3.47
CA ASP A 171 -10.92 -16.76 -3.27
C ASP A 171 -9.88 -16.11 -2.35
N ALA A 172 -9.14 -16.90 -1.56
CA ALA A 172 -8.15 -16.41 -0.61
C ALA A 172 -7.02 -15.62 -1.30
N LYS A 173 -6.60 -16.01 -2.51
CA LYS A 173 -5.53 -15.30 -3.24
C LYS A 173 -5.97 -13.93 -3.76
N GLN A 174 -7.24 -13.77 -4.12
CA GLN A 174 -7.77 -12.47 -4.57
C GLN A 174 -8.01 -11.58 -3.35
N LEU A 175 -8.63 -12.12 -2.30
CA LEU A 175 -8.86 -11.42 -1.06
C LEU A 175 -7.56 -10.93 -0.43
N ALA A 176 -6.52 -11.77 -0.36
CA ALA A 176 -5.22 -11.38 0.19
C ALA A 176 -4.61 -10.16 -0.52
N ARG A 177 -4.78 -10.06 -1.85
CA ARG A 177 -4.32 -8.88 -2.61
C ARG A 177 -5.12 -7.63 -2.27
N VAL A 178 -6.43 -7.75 -2.18
CA VAL A 178 -7.31 -6.63 -1.78
C VAL A 178 -6.97 -6.17 -0.36
N LEU A 179 -6.78 -7.11 0.57
CA LEU A 179 -6.40 -6.83 1.95
C LEU A 179 -5.06 -6.11 2.05
N GLN A 180 -4.06 -6.57 1.29
CA GLN A 180 -2.76 -5.91 1.24
C GLN A 180 -2.89 -4.45 0.76
N ASN A 181 -3.67 -4.22 -0.31
CA ASN A 181 -3.93 -2.87 -0.82
C ASN A 181 -4.64 -2.00 0.24
N MET A 182 -5.62 -2.54 0.97
CA MET A 182 -6.31 -1.81 2.04
C MET A 182 -5.37 -1.47 3.20
N ILE A 183 -4.51 -2.41 3.61
CA ILE A 183 -3.51 -2.19 4.66
C ILE A 183 -2.55 -1.08 4.23
N ASN A 184 -2.08 -1.10 2.98
CA ASN A 184 -1.19 -0.07 2.43
C ASN A 184 -1.87 1.31 2.48
N VAL A 185 -3.11 1.42 2.02
CA VAL A 185 -3.89 2.67 2.04
C VAL A 185 -4.12 3.20 3.46
N LEU A 186 -4.50 2.33 4.41
CA LEU A 186 -4.68 2.71 5.81
C LEU A 186 -3.36 3.12 6.47
N SER A 187 -2.25 2.48 6.11
CA SER A 187 -0.92 2.85 6.60
C SER A 187 -0.50 4.23 6.12
N ILE A 188 -0.77 4.56 4.85
CA ILE A 188 -0.55 5.91 4.30
C ILE A 188 -1.43 6.94 5.04
N LEU A 189 -2.72 6.64 5.25
CA LEU A 189 -3.63 7.50 6.01
C LEU A 189 -3.09 7.82 7.42
N ILE A 190 -2.61 6.80 8.13
CA ILE A 190 -1.98 6.96 9.44
C ILE A 190 -0.74 7.86 9.30
N GLY A 191 0.15 7.56 8.36
CA GLY A 191 1.39 8.31 8.12
C GLY A 191 1.13 9.81 7.91
N LEU A 192 0.23 10.15 6.98
CA LEU A 192 -0.16 11.53 6.66
C LEU A 192 -0.79 12.27 7.85
N SER A 193 -1.54 11.54 8.69
CA SER A 193 -2.15 12.14 9.89
C SER A 193 -1.09 12.51 10.93
N TRP A 194 -0.07 11.67 11.10
CA TRP A 194 1.06 11.93 12.01
C TRP A 194 2.00 12.99 11.47
N GLU A 195 2.30 12.98 10.17
CA GLU A 195 3.09 14.02 9.51
C GLU A 195 2.53 15.41 9.81
N ALA A 196 1.24 15.62 9.56
CA ALA A 196 0.57 16.90 9.81
C ALA A 196 0.55 17.28 11.30
N CYS A 197 0.51 16.30 12.20
CA CYS A 197 0.59 16.52 13.64
C CYS A 197 2.00 16.96 14.05
N PHE A 198 3.05 16.29 13.56
CA PHE A 198 4.44 16.61 13.87
C PHE A 198 4.84 17.97 13.32
N GLU A 199 4.49 18.27 12.07
CA GLU A 199 4.77 19.57 11.46
C GLU A 199 4.20 20.72 12.30
N SER A 200 2.95 20.58 12.77
CA SER A 200 2.32 21.60 13.61
C SER A 200 2.93 21.71 15.00
N GLY A 201 3.26 20.59 15.62
CA GLY A 201 3.94 20.59 16.92
C GLY A 201 5.31 21.28 16.84
N VAL A 202 6.08 21.02 15.78
CA VAL A 202 7.36 21.69 15.55
C VAL A 202 7.17 23.17 15.28
N ALA A 203 6.17 23.56 14.48
CA ALA A 203 5.87 24.96 14.19
C ALA A 203 5.45 25.74 15.45
N GLU A 204 4.60 25.18 16.30
CA GLU A 204 4.18 25.81 17.56
C GLU A 204 5.35 25.94 18.55
N LEU A 205 6.20 24.91 18.67
CA LEU A 205 7.39 24.98 19.53
C LEU A 205 8.41 26.03 19.03
N ALA A 206 8.57 26.14 17.72
CA ALA A 206 9.44 27.14 17.11
C ALA A 206 8.91 28.56 17.32
N GLN A 207 7.60 28.78 17.32
CA GLN A 207 7.02 30.12 17.57
C GLN A 207 7.22 30.61 19.00
N VAL A 208 7.38 29.71 19.98
CA VAL A 208 7.64 30.06 21.38
C VAL A 208 9.13 30.34 21.64
N SER A 209 10.01 29.94 20.71
CA SER A 209 11.45 30.15 20.86
C SER A 209 11.89 31.54 20.40
N GLY A 210 13.06 32.00 20.87
CA GLY A 210 13.63 33.28 20.46
C GLY A 210 14.15 33.30 19.02
N ASP A 211 14.33 32.13 18.40
CA ASP A 211 14.79 31.95 17.02
C ASP A 211 14.04 30.76 16.38
N PRO A 212 12.89 31.03 15.72
CA PRO A 212 12.02 29.98 15.17
C PRO A 212 12.73 29.12 14.13
N GLU A 213 13.49 29.71 13.21
CA GLU A 213 14.14 28.99 12.11
C GLU A 213 15.19 27.99 12.63
N ARG A 214 16.05 28.42 13.56
CA ARG A 214 17.03 27.53 14.18
C ARG A 214 16.36 26.43 15.00
N THR A 215 15.27 26.75 15.67
CA THR A 215 14.54 25.78 16.50
C THR A 215 13.87 24.73 15.64
N THR A 216 13.18 25.12 14.56
CA THR A 216 12.61 24.19 13.58
C THR A 216 13.69 23.28 13.00
N LEU A 217 14.82 23.84 12.52
CA LEU A 217 15.91 23.05 11.97
C LEU A 217 16.46 22.04 13.00
N LEU A 218 16.70 22.48 14.23
CA LEU A 218 17.25 21.63 15.30
C LEU A 218 16.28 20.52 15.70
N LEU A 219 14.97 20.82 15.80
CA LEU A 219 13.94 19.82 16.06
C LEU A 219 13.80 18.81 14.92
N SER A 220 13.86 19.26 13.66
CA SER A 220 13.82 18.38 12.48
C SER A 220 15.03 17.44 12.43
N VAL A 221 16.25 17.98 12.62
CA VAL A 221 17.47 17.16 12.69
C VAL A 221 17.43 16.19 13.86
N GLY A 222 16.98 16.66 15.04
CA GLY A 222 16.82 15.81 16.22
C GLY A 222 15.83 14.66 15.97
N THR A 223 14.72 14.93 15.29
CA THR A 223 13.73 13.91 14.90
C THR A 223 14.36 12.85 14.00
N ILE A 224 15.10 13.26 12.96
CA ILE A 224 15.80 12.33 12.06
C ILE A 224 16.81 11.46 12.82
N MET A 225 17.61 12.08 13.69
CA MET A 225 18.63 11.39 14.49
C MET A 225 18.05 10.36 15.46
N VAL A 226 16.81 10.51 15.89
CA VAL A 226 16.12 9.55 16.78
C VAL A 226 15.35 8.51 15.97
N VAL A 227 14.56 8.95 14.99
CA VAL A 227 13.61 8.09 14.27
C VAL A 227 14.33 7.16 13.30
N VAL A 228 15.31 7.64 12.51
CA VAL A 228 15.95 6.81 11.48
C VAL A 228 16.73 5.63 12.09
N PRO A 229 17.56 5.80 13.15
CA PRO A 229 18.24 4.67 13.77
C PRO A 229 17.27 3.68 14.41
N ALA A 230 16.19 4.18 15.05
CA ALA A 230 15.17 3.33 15.66
C ALA A 230 14.43 2.50 14.61
N TRP A 231 14.00 3.12 13.51
CA TRP A 231 13.36 2.44 12.39
C TRP A 231 14.28 1.39 11.77
N ARG A 232 15.55 1.73 11.49
CA ARG A 232 16.53 0.80 10.93
C ARG A 232 16.75 -0.42 11.82
N LYS A 233 16.88 -0.22 13.12
CA LYS A 233 17.16 -1.30 14.08
C LYS A 233 15.94 -2.18 14.36
N HIS A 234 14.75 -1.60 14.43
CA HIS A 234 13.58 -2.34 14.94
C HIS A 234 12.58 -2.74 13.85
N ILE A 235 12.41 -1.91 12.82
CA ILE A 235 11.39 -2.13 11.79
C ILE A 235 12.03 -2.81 10.59
N LEU A 236 13.09 -2.22 10.02
CA LEU A 236 13.72 -2.75 8.80
C LEU A 236 14.23 -4.19 8.97
N GLU A 237 14.94 -4.48 10.06
CA GLU A 237 15.45 -5.83 10.33
C GLU A 237 14.31 -6.85 10.44
N ARG A 238 13.21 -6.49 11.10
CA ARG A 238 12.05 -7.39 11.25
C ARG A 238 11.35 -7.63 9.91
N VAL A 239 11.20 -6.60 9.09
CA VAL A 239 10.61 -6.71 7.76
C VAL A 239 11.45 -7.61 6.87
N GLN A 240 12.78 -7.46 6.87
CA GLN A 240 13.69 -8.30 6.09
C GLN A 240 13.63 -9.78 6.52
N VAL A 241 13.64 -10.04 7.83
CA VAL A 241 13.52 -11.41 8.35
C VAL A 241 12.16 -12.02 8.00
N LEU A 242 11.09 -11.23 8.07
CA LEU A 242 9.74 -11.69 7.74
C LEU A 242 9.59 -11.98 6.24
N ASN A 243 10.11 -11.10 5.37
CA ASN A 243 10.12 -11.30 3.92
C ASN A 243 10.93 -12.54 3.53
N ARG A 244 12.08 -12.77 4.17
CA ARG A 244 12.87 -13.99 3.96
C ARG A 244 12.07 -15.24 4.30
N LYS A 245 11.40 -15.27 5.46
CA LYS A 245 10.54 -16.41 5.86
C LYS A 245 9.36 -16.62 4.90
N PHE A 246 8.76 -15.54 4.40
CA PHE A 246 7.70 -15.64 3.40
C PHE A 246 8.22 -16.20 2.07
N SER A 247 9.42 -15.81 1.62
CA SER A 247 10.06 -16.37 0.43
C SER A 247 10.32 -17.87 0.60
N GLU A 248 10.99 -18.26 1.69
CA GLU A 248 11.30 -19.67 2.02
C GLU A 248 10.02 -20.53 2.07
N ARG A 249 8.92 -20.00 2.63
CA ARG A 249 7.63 -20.71 2.68
C ARG A 249 6.98 -20.84 1.29
N ARG A 250 7.10 -19.82 0.43
CA ARG A 250 6.56 -19.88 -0.95
C ARG A 250 7.34 -20.88 -1.80
N GLU A 251 8.66 -20.91 -1.67
CA GLU A 251 9.53 -21.89 -2.35
C GLU A 251 9.20 -23.31 -1.88
N ALA A 252 9.08 -23.56 -0.58
CA ALA A 252 8.72 -24.87 -0.05
C ALA A 252 7.34 -25.37 -0.56
N LEU A 253 6.36 -24.46 -0.64
CA LEU A 253 5.03 -24.79 -1.19
C LEU A 253 5.06 -25.06 -2.70
N GLN A 254 5.91 -24.36 -3.45
CA GLN A 254 6.09 -24.63 -4.87
C GLN A 254 6.75 -25.98 -5.10
N THR A 255 7.81 -26.30 -4.35
CA THR A 255 8.50 -27.59 -4.46
C THR A 255 7.56 -28.75 -4.09
N HIS A 256 6.82 -28.66 -2.98
CA HIS A 256 5.88 -29.70 -2.58
C HIS A 256 4.63 -29.80 -3.49
N GLY A 257 4.09 -28.68 -3.96
CA GLY A 257 2.96 -28.72 -4.90
C GLY A 257 3.32 -29.37 -6.23
N LEU A 258 4.54 -29.13 -6.73
CA LEU A 258 5.06 -29.80 -7.92
C LEU A 258 5.28 -31.30 -7.70
N GLU A 259 5.64 -31.73 -6.48
CA GLU A 259 5.76 -33.15 -6.14
C GLU A 259 4.38 -33.84 -6.08
N GLU A 260 3.37 -33.20 -5.48
CA GLU A 260 2.00 -33.75 -5.44
C GLU A 260 1.38 -33.86 -6.85
N ASP A 261 1.54 -32.83 -7.68
CA ASP A 261 1.06 -32.84 -9.07
C ASP A 261 1.77 -33.92 -9.91
N ALA A 262 3.09 -34.11 -9.72
CA ALA A 262 3.86 -35.14 -10.41
C ALA A 262 3.47 -36.56 -9.96
N GLU A 263 3.17 -36.77 -8.67
CA GLU A 263 2.66 -38.04 -8.16
C GLU A 263 1.24 -38.37 -8.65
N GLU A 264 0.37 -37.38 -8.82
CA GLU A 264 -0.95 -37.59 -9.42
C GLU A 264 -0.86 -37.90 -10.91
N GLU A 265 0.05 -37.25 -11.65
CA GLU A 265 0.25 -37.51 -13.08
C GLU A 265 0.82 -38.92 -13.35
N ASP A 266 1.73 -39.43 -12.49
CA ASP A 266 2.24 -40.81 -12.57
C ASP A 266 1.18 -41.86 -12.22
N LYS A 267 0.27 -41.56 -11.27
CA LYS A 267 -0.86 -42.44 -10.92
C LYS A 267 -1.98 -42.41 -11.97
N ALA A 268 -2.15 -41.30 -12.69
CA ALA A 268 -3.17 -41.12 -13.72
C ALA A 268 -2.77 -41.67 -15.09
N SER A 269 -1.49 -41.95 -15.33
CA SER A 269 -1.02 -42.63 -16.54
C SER A 269 -1.33 -44.13 -16.44
N PRO A 270 -2.35 -44.66 -17.18
CA PRO A 270 -2.65 -46.08 -17.12
C PRO A 270 -1.45 -46.83 -17.68
N ARG A 271 -0.88 -47.74 -16.88
CA ARG A 271 0.06 -48.76 -17.37
C ARG A 271 -0.56 -49.41 -18.61
N GLN A 272 -0.11 -48.99 -19.79
CA GLN A 272 -0.23 -49.79 -21.00
C GLN A 272 0.72 -50.96 -20.79
N GLU A 273 0.22 -52.03 -20.16
CA GLU A 273 0.87 -53.32 -20.17
C GLU A 273 1.10 -53.71 -21.62
N THR A 274 2.37 -53.76 -21.99
CA THR A 274 2.86 -54.31 -23.24
C THR A 274 2.56 -55.81 -23.27
N GLU A 275 1.34 -56.19 -23.67
CA GLU A 275 1.06 -57.51 -24.25
C GLU A 275 1.69 -57.56 -25.64
N GLY A 276 2.95 -58.01 -25.69
CA GLY A 276 3.79 -58.01 -26.88
C GLY A 276 4.41 -59.35 -27.23
N SER A 277 3.58 -60.40 -27.29
CA SER A 277 3.64 -61.53 -28.23
C SER A 277 5.02 -62.12 -28.58
N SER A 278 5.36 -63.22 -27.91
CA SER A 278 6.25 -64.26 -28.43
C SER A 278 5.66 -64.90 -29.71
N ARG A 279 6.32 -64.73 -30.86
CA ARG A 279 6.11 -65.58 -32.05
C ARG A 279 7.38 -66.39 -32.37
N PRO A 280 7.29 -67.72 -32.55
CA PRO A 280 8.43 -68.56 -32.89
C PRO A 280 8.64 -68.68 -34.42
N LEU A 281 9.92 -68.91 -34.78
CA LEU A 281 10.48 -69.66 -35.91
C LEU A 281 9.60 -69.98 -37.14
N ILE A 282 10.02 -69.50 -38.32
CA ILE A 282 9.93 -70.27 -39.57
C ILE A 282 11.26 -70.18 -40.33
N GLN A 283 11.91 -71.33 -40.48
CA GLN A 283 12.99 -71.62 -41.41
C GLN A 283 12.47 -71.59 -42.86
N GLY A 284 13.23 -70.97 -43.77
CA GLY A 284 12.98 -71.06 -45.22
C GLY A 284 14.30 -71.11 -46.01
N LYS A 285 14.71 -72.32 -46.40
CA LYS A 285 15.78 -72.60 -47.37
C LYS A 285 15.29 -72.34 -48.80
N THR A 286 16.09 -71.68 -49.64
CA THR A 286 16.18 -71.89 -51.11
C THR A 286 17.46 -71.19 -51.59
N LYS A 287 18.54 -71.87 -52.03
CA LYS A 287 18.84 -72.34 -53.41
C LYS A 287 18.18 -71.42 -54.45
N ILE A 288 18.89 -70.70 -55.32
CA ILE A 288 19.96 -71.07 -56.27
C ILE A 288 20.88 -69.86 -56.45
#